data_AF-A0A2V9K6T4-F1
#
_entry.id   AF-A0A2V9K6T4-F1
#
_cell.length_a   1.000
_cell.length_b   1.000
_cell.length_c   1.000
_cell.angle_alpha   90.00
_cell.angle_beta   90.00
_cell.angle_gamma   90.00
#
_symmetry.space_group_name_H-M   'P 1'
#
loop_
_entity.id
_entity.type
_entity.pdbx_description
1 polymer ?
#
loop_
_entity_poly.entity_id
_entity_poly.type
_entity_poly.pdbx_seq_one_letter_code
_entity_poly.pdbx_strand_id
1 'polypeptide(L)' 'MWVDDLTSRCLVIAEVAQNHDGSLGTAHAYVESAAKAGADAVKFQTHIASAESTPEEPWRVKF' A
#
# COMPACT_ATOMS: atom_id res chain seq x y z
N MET A 1 17.21 -18.19 -10.41
CA MET A 1 16.10 -18.11 -9.44
C MET A 1 15.14 -17.02 -9.87
N TRP A 2 14.48 -17.16 -11.02
CA TRP A 2 13.42 -16.24 -11.45
C TRP A 2 12.51 -17.03 -12.41
N VAL A 3 11.26 -17.25 -11.99
CA VAL A 3 10.09 -17.64 -12.80
C VAL A 3 10.25 -18.81 -13.79
N ASP A 4 10.45 -20.03 -13.28
CA ASP A 4 10.36 -21.26 -14.10
C ASP A 4 9.06 -22.07 -13.88
N ASP A 5 8.06 -21.53 -13.18
CA ASP A 5 6.81 -22.26 -12.97
C ASP A 5 5.59 -21.54 -13.56
N LEU A 6 5.24 -21.94 -14.79
CA LEU A 6 4.01 -21.54 -15.48
C LEU A 6 2.74 -22.12 -14.83
N THR A 7 2.86 -22.91 -13.75
CA THR A 7 1.75 -23.41 -12.92
C THR A 7 1.59 -22.63 -11.61
N SER A 8 2.51 -21.71 -11.29
CA SER A 8 2.40 -20.90 -10.09
C SER A 8 1.19 -19.97 -10.18
N ARG A 9 0.28 -20.08 -9.20
CA ARG A 9 -0.94 -19.25 -9.16
C ARG A 9 -0.58 -17.76 -9.21
N CYS A 10 -1.43 -16.96 -9.87
CA CYS A 10 -1.25 -15.51 -9.95
C CYS A 10 -1.08 -14.91 -8.55
N LEU A 11 -0.05 -14.08 -8.38
CA LEU A 11 0.18 -13.33 -7.15
C LEU A 11 -0.74 -12.10 -7.10
N VAL A 12 -1.63 -12.05 -6.12
CA VAL A 12 -2.59 -10.96 -5.94
C VAL A 12 -2.13 -10.04 -4.81
N ILE A 13 -1.87 -8.77 -5.14
CA ILE A 13 -1.44 -7.75 -4.19
C ILE A 13 -2.58 -6.75 -3.98
N ALA A 14 -3.05 -6.60 -2.75
CA ALA A 14 -4.00 -5.57 -2.37
C ALA A 14 -3.28 -4.22 -2.21
N GLU A 15 -3.53 -3.29 -3.14
CA GLU A 15 -2.98 -1.93 -3.08
C GLU A 15 -3.85 -1.03 -2.18
N VAL A 16 -3.28 -0.60 -1.05
CA VAL A 16 -3.91 0.37 -0.15
C VAL A 16 -3.52 1.80 -0.53
N ALA A 17 -2.37 1.98 -1.17
CA ALA A 17 -1.78 3.29 -1.44
C ALA A 17 -1.66 4.13 -0.16
N GLN A 18 -2.36 5.26 -0.11
CA GLN A 18 -2.44 6.18 1.04
C GLN A 18 -3.85 6.25 1.65
N ASN A 19 -4.76 5.32 1.30
CA ASN A 19 -6.17 5.36 1.70
C ASN A 19 -6.43 5.26 3.22
N HIS A 20 -5.39 5.00 4.02
CA HIS A 20 -5.49 4.98 5.47
C HIS A 20 -5.55 6.37 6.11
N ASP A 21 -5.39 7.46 5.34
CA ASP A 21 -5.60 8.85 5.79
C ASP A 21 -4.78 9.20 7.05
N GLY A 22 -3.52 8.76 7.10
CA GLY A 22 -2.65 8.93 8.27
C GLY A 22 -2.99 8.08 9.51
N SER A 23 -4.13 7.37 9.52
CA SER A 23 -4.56 6.55 10.65
C SER A 23 -3.91 5.17 10.66
N LEU A 24 -3.15 4.88 11.73
CA LEU A 24 -2.58 3.54 11.95
C LEU A 24 -3.68 2.49 12.13
N GLY A 25 -4.77 2.81 12.84
CA GLY A 25 -5.89 1.90 13.02
C GLY A 25 -6.55 1.50 11.69
N THR A 26 -6.72 2.47 10.79
CA THR A 26 -7.25 2.22 9.45
C THR A 26 -6.28 1.39 8.60
N ALA A 27 -4.96 1.66 8.71
CA ALA A 27 -3.94 0.85 8.03
C ALA A 27 -4.02 -0.63 8.44
N HIS A 28 -4.14 -0.92 9.74
CA HIS A 28 -4.34 -2.29 10.24
C HIS A 28 -5.67 -2.90 9.75
N ALA A 29 -6.75 -2.12 9.73
CA ALA A 29 -8.04 -2.60 9.22
C ALA A 29 -7.98 -3.01 7.73
N TYR A 30 -7.16 -2.33 6.92
CA TYR A 30 -6.93 -2.72 5.53
C TYR A 30 -6.11 -4.00 5.41
N VAL A 31 -5.12 -4.22 6.27
CA VAL A 31 -4.38 -5.50 6.32
C VAL A 31 -5.33 -6.66 6.59
N GLU A 32 -6.20 -6.52 7.59
CA GLU A 32 -7.21 -7.53 7.92
C GLU A 32 -8.19 -7.77 6.76
N SER A 33 -8.61 -6.70 6.08
CA SER A 33 -9.55 -6.78 4.96
C SER A 33 -8.93 -7.50 3.75
N ALA A 34 -7.66 -7.21 3.44
CA ALA A 34 -6.95 -7.86 2.35
C ALA A 34 -6.69 -9.34 2.63
N ALA A 35 -6.34 -9.70 3.87
CA ALA A 35 -6.20 -11.09 4.30
C ALA A 35 -7.53 -11.85 4.15
N LYS A 36 -8.65 -11.26 4.60
CA LYS A 36 -10.00 -11.84 4.44
C LYS A 36 -10.43 -11.98 2.99
N ALA A 37 -9.99 -11.08 2.11
CA ALA A 37 -10.24 -11.15 0.67
C ALA A 37 -9.38 -12.19 -0.06
N GLY A 38 -8.38 -12.79 0.61
CA GLY A 38 -7.49 -13.79 0.02
C GLY A 38 -6.36 -13.21 -0.82
N ALA A 39 -5.96 -11.95 -0.59
CA ALA A 39 -4.77 -11.38 -1.21
C ALA A 39 -3.50 -12.04 -0.65
N ASP A 40 -2.48 -12.15 -1.48
CA ASP A 40 -1.17 -12.73 -1.11
C ASP A 40 -0.27 -11.74 -0.39
N ALA A 41 -0.44 -10.45 -0.70
CA ALA A 41 0.29 -9.37 -0.07
C ALA A 41 -0.57 -8.10 0.01
N VAL A 42 -0.17 -7.20 0.91
CA VAL A 42 -0.72 -5.85 1.01
C VAL A 42 0.41 -4.88 0.72
N LYS A 43 0.14 -3.88 -0.13
CA LYS A 43 1.10 -2.83 -0.47
C LYS A 43 0.59 -1.46 -0.01
N PHE A 44 1.48 -0.73 0.65
CA PHE A 44 1.31 0.67 1.02
C PHE A 44 2.30 1.53 0.23
N GLN A 45 2.01 2.81 0.09
CA GLN A 45 2.96 3.76 -0.47
C GLN A 45 3.71 4.47 0.66
N THR A 46 5.03 4.48 0.57
CA THR A 46 5.87 5.25 1.48
C THR A 46 5.96 6.67 0.95
N HIS A 47 5.25 7.58 1.60
CA HIS A 47 5.26 8.99 1.24
C HIS A 47 6.19 9.77 2.15
N ILE A 48 7.21 10.40 1.57
CA ILE A 48 8.14 11.28 2.29
C ILE A 48 8.03 12.65 1.63
N ALA A 49 7.21 13.53 2.21
CA ALA A 49 6.87 14.83 1.62
C ALA A 49 8.11 15.63 1.18
N SER A 50 9.19 15.63 1.97
CA SER A 50 10.44 16.34 1.62
C SER A 50 11.22 15.74 0.45
N ALA A 51 10.99 14.47 0.12
CA ALA A 51 11.65 13.77 -0.99
C ALA A 51 10.82 13.78 -2.28
N GLU A 52 9.50 14.02 -2.20
CA GLU A 52 8.57 13.82 -3.33
C GLU A 52 7.77 15.05 -3.76
N SER A 53 7.80 16.14 -2.99
CA SER A 53 7.03 17.36 -3.31
C SER A 53 7.80 18.65 -3.02
N THR A 54 7.23 19.79 -3.40
CA THR A 54 7.70 21.14 -3.01
C THR A 54 6.85 21.73 -1.87
N PRO A 55 7.35 22.72 -1.10
CA PRO A 55 6.55 23.40 -0.06
C PRO A 55 5.34 24.16 -0.58
N GLU A 56 5.31 24.42 -1.89
CA GLU A 56 4.25 25.16 -2.56
C GLU A 56 3.08 24.26 -2.96
N GLU A 57 3.27 22.93 -2.94
CA GLU A 57 2.20 22.00 -3.29
C GLU A 57 1.05 22.05 -2.26
N PRO A 58 -0.19 22.34 -2.68
CA PRO A 58 -1.31 22.54 -1.76
C PRO A 58 -1.77 21.27 -1.04
N TRP A 59 -1.37 20.09 -1.52
CA TRP A 59 -1.68 18.79 -0.91
C TRP A 59 -0.62 18.31 0.09
N ARG A 60 0.38 19.12 0.40
CA ARG A 60 1.31 18.83 1.50
C ARG A 60 0.62 19.08 2.84
N VAL A 61 -0.03 18.07 3.38
CA VAL A 61 -0.66 18.12 4.71
C VAL A 61 0.30 17.58 5.76
N LYS A 62 0.38 18.22 6.92
CA LYS A 62 1.00 17.61 8.10
C LYS A 62 -0.03 16.64 8.69
N PHE A 63 0.26 15.34 8.58
CA PHE A 63 -0.49 14.29 9.27
C PHE A 63 -0.09 14.23 10.75
#